data_AF-A0A109L9I6-F1
#
_entry.id   AF-A0A109L9I6-F1
#
_cell.length_a   1.000
_cell.length_b   1.000
_cell.length_c   1.000
_cell.angle_alpha   90.00
_cell.angle_beta   90.00
_cell.angle_gamma   90.00
#
_symmetry.space_group_name_H-M   'P 1'
#
loop_
_entity.id
_entity.type
_entity.pdbx_description
1 polymer ?
#
loop_
_entity_poly.entity_id
_entity_poly.type
_entity_poly.pdbx_seq_one_letter_code
_entity_poly.pdbx_strand_id
1 'polypeptide(L)'
;MAARPKYSRFFEKKASNRDSTPAPQLSPKATWLAKAMTYSGLMANVSQVLMLAVVVVGYFYTVRPVFQKEVVSEDLARLQLEQRKLQHQMEGQAESLQAGEAKNKDLADQRASIEKQIVTLNQKVGDAEKSARAAMLRAQRATAEAKTAESTLAGLQAQHYGLKVQSLLGQTALPSSMIHVLNRSASTLPFVVFKDEKAGSIAQKLQSLELQPLDLAKSTLSQLQEQASKQSRAPSAAIDALLARNYEKGMIEHTQDLTCPTPAYADWQSAFQSAVQASEGNIRDCVRESWADRVAREGWSPSDIRNLQKTDSWKQFESSFNASCKLSYSYLMRTAFEDAWKKADEACDERRMYVNQLVMGTPFKLRLTEFTVVTPPSTEDIANLFRNRNAKEPAPQL
;
A
#
# COMPACT_ATOMS: atom_id res chain seq x y z
N MET A 1 12.13 39.05 -44.21
CA MET A 1 12.89 39.69 -45.31
C MET A 1 12.06 39.65 -46.58
N ALA A 2 12.26 40.65 -47.44
CA ALA A 2 11.75 40.93 -48.79
C ALA A 2 11.10 39.79 -49.63
N ALA A 3 10.16 40.05 -50.55
CA ALA A 3 9.94 41.31 -51.29
C ALA A 3 8.46 41.66 -51.62
N ARG A 4 8.20 42.96 -51.85
CA ARG A 4 7.09 43.51 -52.67
C ARG A 4 7.67 43.93 -54.04
N PRO A 5 6.88 44.00 -55.12
CA PRO A 5 6.24 45.27 -55.55
C PRO A 5 4.70 45.15 -55.67
N LYS A 6 3.88 46.19 -55.46
CA LYS A 6 3.49 47.32 -56.37
C LYS A 6 2.92 46.82 -57.72
N TYR A 7 1.77 47.24 -58.26
CA TYR A 7 0.97 48.50 -58.23
C TYR A 7 -0.55 48.14 -58.37
N SER A 8 -1.55 48.85 -57.79
CA SER A 8 -2.26 50.08 -58.29
C SER A 8 -2.97 49.93 -59.66
N ARG A 9 -4.10 50.57 -60.01
CA ARG A 9 -5.09 51.47 -59.37
C ARG A 9 -6.23 51.73 -60.41
N PHE A 10 -7.44 52.07 -59.95
CA PHE A 10 -8.46 52.94 -60.60
C PHE A 10 -9.22 52.51 -61.86
N PHE A 11 -10.53 52.83 -61.84
CA PHE A 11 -11.50 53.24 -62.88
C PHE A 11 -11.13 53.07 -64.36
N GLU A 12 -11.95 52.45 -65.21
CA GLU A 12 -13.32 52.85 -65.63
C GLU A 12 -13.39 54.18 -66.42
N LYS A 13 -13.86 54.07 -67.67
CA LYS A 13 -14.49 55.08 -68.56
C LYS A 13 -13.65 56.13 -69.31
N LYS A 14 -13.96 56.15 -70.63
CA LYS A 14 -13.95 57.27 -71.62
C LYS A 14 -12.64 57.69 -72.30
N ALA A 15 -12.50 57.26 -73.57
CA ALA A 15 -12.44 58.15 -74.75
C ALA A 15 -13.02 57.36 -75.94
N SER A 16 -14.06 57.83 -76.63
CA SER A 16 -13.97 58.73 -77.80
C SER A 16 -13.10 58.11 -78.91
N ASN A 17 -13.66 57.30 -79.82
CA ASN A 17 -14.57 57.69 -80.92
C ASN A 17 -13.90 58.69 -81.89
N ARG A 18 -13.67 58.25 -83.13
CA ARG A 18 -13.18 59.09 -84.23
C ARG A 18 -13.68 58.59 -85.58
N ASP A 19 -14.34 59.50 -86.29
CA ASP A 19 -14.55 59.63 -87.75
C ASP A 19 -14.90 58.39 -88.59
N SER A 20 -16.09 58.41 -89.21
CA SER A 20 -16.22 58.72 -90.66
C SER A 20 -17.69 58.79 -91.13
N THR A 21 -18.05 59.92 -91.76
CA THR A 21 -19.22 60.17 -92.61
C THR A 21 -19.19 59.31 -93.90
N PRO A 22 -20.25 59.20 -94.76
CA PRO A 22 -21.42 60.07 -94.89
C PRO A 22 -22.82 59.40 -95.07
N ALA A 23 -23.83 60.27 -95.27
CA ALA A 23 -25.27 60.04 -95.47
C ALA A 23 -25.67 59.09 -96.63
N PRO A 24 -26.95 58.66 -96.69
CA PRO A 24 -27.90 59.39 -97.54
C PRO A 24 -29.39 59.41 -97.08
N GLN A 25 -30.04 60.58 -97.13
CA GLN A 25 -31.50 60.84 -97.05
C GLN A 25 -31.77 62.28 -97.54
N LEU A 26 -32.89 62.70 -98.13
CA LEU A 26 -34.01 62.02 -98.81
C LEU A 26 -34.82 63.06 -99.62
N SER A 27 -35.19 62.78 -100.89
CA SER A 27 -36.40 63.34 -101.55
C SER A 27 -36.45 64.89 -101.81
N PRO A 28 -37.55 65.54 -102.27
CA PRO A 28 -37.66 65.95 -103.70
C PRO A 28 -38.13 67.42 -103.93
N LYS A 29 -38.58 67.71 -105.17
CA LYS A 29 -39.25 68.94 -105.71
C LYS A 29 -38.31 70.03 -106.26
N ALA A 30 -38.71 70.87 -107.23
CA ALA A 30 -39.70 70.78 -108.32
C ALA A 30 -39.60 72.03 -109.22
N THR A 31 -39.87 71.90 -110.54
CA THR A 31 -40.23 73.00 -111.49
C THR A 31 -39.15 74.12 -111.70
N TRP A 32 -39.06 74.85 -112.83
CA TRP A 32 -40.07 75.30 -113.81
C TRP A 32 -39.41 75.87 -115.10
N LEU A 33 -40.01 75.67 -116.30
CA LEU A 33 -39.85 76.42 -117.58
C LEU A 33 -38.44 76.63 -118.21
N ALA A 34 -38.26 76.98 -119.51
CA ALA A 34 -39.10 77.08 -120.73
C ALA A 34 -38.17 76.85 -121.95
N LYS A 35 -38.50 76.01 -122.95
CA LYS A 35 -39.42 76.23 -124.10
C LYS A 35 -38.95 77.27 -125.13
N ALA A 36 -38.35 76.80 -126.24
CA ALA A 36 -38.50 77.37 -127.58
C ALA A 36 -38.25 76.27 -128.65
N MET A 37 -39.29 75.92 -129.42
CA MET A 37 -39.24 75.04 -130.60
C MET A 37 -39.22 75.88 -131.90
N THR A 38 -39.22 75.19 -133.05
CA THR A 38 -39.58 75.65 -134.42
C THR A 38 -38.49 76.42 -135.17
N TYR A 39 -38.29 76.29 -136.50
CA TYR A 39 -38.85 75.43 -137.57
C TYR A 39 -37.75 75.33 -138.69
N SER A 40 -37.76 74.46 -139.71
CA SER A 40 -38.63 73.34 -140.14
C SER A 40 -37.89 72.48 -141.20
N GLY A 41 -38.15 71.16 -141.28
CA GLY A 41 -37.78 70.33 -142.45
C GLY A 41 -37.00 69.06 -142.12
N LEU A 42 -37.68 67.91 -141.99
CA LEU A 42 -37.01 66.62 -141.75
C LEU A 42 -37.86 65.40 -142.16
N MET A 43 -37.95 65.13 -143.47
CA MET A 43 -38.46 63.85 -144.02
C MET A 43 -37.44 62.71 -143.97
N ALA A 44 -36.31 62.87 -143.25
CA ALA A 44 -35.27 61.84 -143.10
C ALA A 44 -35.29 61.10 -141.75
N ASN A 45 -36.13 61.51 -140.78
CA ASN A 45 -36.07 61.04 -139.39
C ASN A 45 -36.64 59.64 -139.12
N VAL A 46 -37.35 59.01 -140.06
CA VAL A 46 -38.07 57.74 -139.80
C VAL A 46 -37.11 56.55 -139.62
N SER A 47 -35.92 56.60 -140.23
CA SER A 47 -34.89 55.54 -140.11
C SER A 47 -34.25 55.46 -138.72
N GLN A 48 -33.97 56.62 -138.09
CA GLN A 48 -33.25 56.68 -136.81
C GLN A 48 -34.08 56.19 -135.60
N VAL A 49 -35.41 56.23 -135.66
CA VAL A 49 -36.28 55.79 -134.56
C VAL A 49 -36.27 54.27 -134.40
N LEU A 50 -36.13 53.51 -135.50
CA LEU A 50 -36.16 52.04 -135.46
C LEU A 50 -34.92 51.44 -134.79
N MET A 51 -33.75 52.05 -134.96
CA MET A 51 -32.49 51.55 -134.41
C MET A 51 -32.42 51.70 -132.88
N LEU A 52 -33.03 52.76 -132.32
CA LEU A 52 -33.07 53.01 -130.88
C LEU A 52 -33.86 51.91 -130.13
N ALA A 53 -34.94 51.41 -130.73
CA ALA A 53 -35.82 50.41 -130.11
C ALA A 53 -35.09 49.08 -129.84
N VAL A 54 -34.20 48.65 -130.72
CA VAL A 54 -33.45 47.38 -130.58
C VAL A 54 -32.45 47.43 -129.43
N VAL A 55 -31.77 48.57 -129.24
CA VAL A 55 -30.77 48.76 -128.19
C VAL A 55 -31.41 48.75 -126.79
N VAL A 56 -32.58 49.36 -126.62
CA VAL A 56 -33.30 49.39 -125.34
C VAL A 56 -33.80 47.99 -124.93
N VAL A 57 -34.27 47.19 -125.89
CA VAL A 57 -34.70 45.80 -125.61
C VAL A 57 -33.51 44.91 -125.23
N GLY A 58 -32.35 45.08 -125.90
CA GLY A 58 -31.13 44.33 -125.57
C GLY A 58 -30.61 44.59 -124.14
N TYR A 59 -30.69 45.84 -123.67
CA TYR A 59 -30.27 46.22 -122.31
C TYR A 59 -31.12 45.54 -121.22
N PHE A 60 -32.44 45.45 -121.44
CA PHE A 60 -33.37 44.94 -120.42
C PHE A 60 -33.24 43.42 -120.18
N TYR A 61 -32.80 42.66 -121.18
CA TYR A 61 -32.75 41.19 -121.11
C TYR A 61 -31.40 40.61 -120.68
N THR A 62 -30.33 41.41 -120.60
CA THR A 62 -28.95 40.91 -120.35
C THR A 62 -28.36 41.34 -119.00
N VAL A 63 -28.73 42.52 -118.45
CA VAL A 63 -28.09 43.08 -117.25
C VAL A 63 -28.70 42.55 -115.95
N ARG A 64 -29.98 42.16 -115.95
CA ARG A 64 -30.73 41.78 -114.74
C ARG A 64 -30.26 40.51 -113.99
N PRO A 65 -29.73 39.44 -114.62
CA PRO A 65 -29.31 38.23 -113.90
C PRO A 65 -27.90 38.30 -113.27
N VAL A 66 -27.11 39.35 -113.53
CA VAL A 66 -25.73 39.47 -113.01
C VAL A 66 -25.69 39.97 -111.57
N PHE A 67 -26.46 41.03 -111.24
CA PHE A 67 -26.49 41.64 -109.90
C PHE A 67 -27.12 40.76 -108.79
N GLN A 68 -27.68 39.60 -109.13
CA GLN A 68 -28.16 38.63 -108.13
C GLN A 68 -27.03 37.73 -107.59
N LYS A 69 -25.86 37.64 -108.24
CA LYS A 69 -24.78 36.76 -107.78
C LYS A 69 -23.91 37.36 -106.68
N GLU A 70 -23.77 38.70 -106.65
CA GLU A 70 -22.95 39.37 -105.62
C GLU A 70 -23.64 39.35 -104.24
N VAL A 71 -24.92 39.73 -104.16
CA VAL A 71 -25.70 39.71 -102.90
C VAL A 71 -25.79 38.30 -102.31
N VAL A 72 -26.01 37.28 -103.17
CA VAL A 72 -26.04 35.87 -102.72
C VAL A 72 -24.67 35.39 -102.22
N SER A 73 -23.57 35.93 -102.76
CA SER A 73 -22.22 35.61 -102.25
C SER A 73 -21.91 36.29 -100.92
N GLU A 74 -22.42 37.50 -100.69
CA GLU A 74 -22.24 38.25 -99.44
C GLU A 74 -23.06 37.64 -98.29
N ASP A 75 -24.32 37.25 -98.55
CA ASP A 75 -25.14 36.52 -97.59
C ASP A 75 -24.59 35.11 -97.32
N LEU A 76 -24.04 34.40 -98.31
CA LEU A 76 -23.33 33.13 -98.08
C LEU A 76 -22.07 33.31 -97.21
N ALA A 77 -21.31 34.38 -97.42
CA ALA A 77 -20.13 34.69 -96.60
C ALA A 77 -20.53 35.04 -95.15
N ARG A 78 -21.62 35.81 -94.96
CA ARG A 78 -22.19 36.07 -93.63
C ARG A 78 -22.70 34.80 -92.96
N LEU A 79 -23.47 33.97 -93.67
CA LEU A 79 -23.97 32.69 -93.16
C LEU A 79 -22.82 31.73 -92.81
N GLN A 80 -21.74 31.69 -93.59
CA GLN A 80 -20.55 30.89 -93.23
C GLN A 80 -19.79 31.46 -92.04
N LEU A 81 -19.70 32.78 -91.89
CA LEU A 81 -19.09 33.42 -90.71
C LEU A 81 -19.93 33.21 -89.45
N GLU A 82 -21.26 33.30 -89.54
CA GLU A 82 -22.18 33.00 -88.45
C GLU A 82 -22.18 31.51 -88.13
N GLN A 83 -22.20 30.61 -89.12
CA GLN A 83 -22.04 29.17 -88.89
C GLN A 83 -20.72 28.86 -88.19
N ARG A 84 -19.58 29.41 -88.66
CA ARG A 84 -18.29 29.22 -87.96
C ARG A 84 -18.31 29.80 -86.54
N LYS A 85 -18.96 30.95 -86.33
CA LYS A 85 -19.06 31.57 -85.00
C LYS A 85 -19.93 30.75 -84.05
N LEU A 86 -21.09 30.27 -84.50
CA LEU A 86 -21.95 29.35 -83.75
C LEU A 86 -21.24 28.02 -83.51
N GLN A 87 -20.54 27.48 -84.50
CA GLN A 87 -19.81 26.22 -84.37
C GLN A 87 -18.65 26.36 -83.36
N HIS A 88 -17.91 27.47 -83.38
CA HIS A 88 -16.86 27.73 -82.40
C HIS A 88 -17.43 27.98 -80.99
N GLN A 89 -18.64 28.56 -80.87
CA GLN A 89 -19.37 28.66 -79.60
C GLN A 89 -19.91 27.30 -79.13
N MET A 90 -20.38 26.44 -80.03
CA MET A 90 -20.83 25.08 -79.75
C MET A 90 -19.67 24.18 -79.32
N GLU A 91 -18.50 24.32 -79.95
CA GLU A 91 -17.25 23.64 -79.56
C GLU A 91 -16.78 24.13 -78.18
N GLY A 92 -16.77 25.43 -77.92
CA GLY A 92 -16.43 25.97 -76.59
C GLY A 92 -17.45 25.58 -75.50
N GLN A 93 -18.74 25.49 -75.84
CA GLN A 93 -19.76 24.96 -74.93
C GLN A 93 -19.60 23.45 -74.70
N ALA A 94 -19.32 22.66 -75.75
CA ALA A 94 -19.06 21.23 -75.65
C ALA A 94 -17.82 20.94 -74.79
N GLU A 95 -16.73 21.69 -74.98
CA GLU A 95 -15.52 21.59 -74.15
C GLU A 95 -15.83 21.96 -72.68
N SER A 96 -16.64 23.01 -72.45
CA SER A 96 -17.06 23.39 -71.09
C SER A 96 -17.98 22.35 -70.43
N LEU A 97 -18.86 21.70 -71.20
CA LEU A 97 -19.74 20.61 -70.76
C LEU A 97 -18.91 19.36 -70.45
N GLN A 98 -17.98 18.98 -71.32
CA GLN A 98 -17.10 17.83 -71.14
C GLN A 98 -16.17 18.01 -69.93
N ALA A 99 -15.66 19.23 -69.71
CA ALA A 99 -14.93 19.60 -68.50
C ALA A 99 -15.84 19.61 -67.24
N GLY A 100 -17.12 19.96 -67.39
CA GLY A 100 -18.13 19.89 -66.34
C GLY A 100 -18.50 18.45 -65.97
N GLU A 101 -18.67 17.57 -66.94
CA GLU A 101 -18.89 16.13 -66.77
C GLU A 101 -17.69 15.46 -66.11
N ALA A 102 -16.47 15.78 -66.55
CA ALA A 102 -15.23 15.30 -65.92
C ALA A 102 -15.15 15.71 -64.44
N LYS A 103 -15.48 16.96 -64.11
CA LYS A 103 -15.54 17.45 -62.71
C LYS A 103 -16.66 16.79 -61.91
N ASN A 104 -17.84 16.60 -62.49
CA ASN A 104 -18.94 15.89 -61.82
C ASN A 104 -18.60 14.42 -61.54
N LYS A 105 -17.85 13.77 -62.45
CA LYS A 105 -17.35 12.42 -62.26
C LYS A 105 -16.32 12.33 -61.13
N ASP A 106 -15.32 13.23 -61.12
CA ASP A 106 -14.35 13.34 -60.02
C ASP A 106 -15.04 13.63 -58.67
N LEU A 107 -16.01 14.55 -58.64
CA LEU A 107 -16.83 14.82 -57.45
C LEU A 107 -17.66 13.61 -56.99
N ALA A 108 -18.16 12.79 -57.93
CA ALA A 108 -18.88 11.56 -57.61
C ALA A 108 -17.94 10.48 -57.04
N ASP A 109 -16.77 10.30 -57.64
CA ASP A 109 -15.73 9.37 -57.16
C ASP A 109 -15.19 9.80 -55.78
N GLN A 110 -15.01 11.10 -55.55
CA GLN A 110 -14.67 11.67 -54.24
C GLN A 110 -15.78 11.42 -53.21
N ARG A 111 -17.05 11.63 -53.55
CA ARG A 111 -18.19 11.32 -52.65
C ARG A 111 -18.22 9.84 -52.29
N ALA A 112 -18.09 8.94 -53.26
CA ALA A 112 -18.07 7.50 -53.02
C ALA A 112 -16.85 7.06 -52.18
N SER A 113 -15.71 7.73 -52.32
CA SER A 113 -14.53 7.54 -51.47
C SER A 113 -14.77 7.99 -50.02
N ILE A 114 -15.33 9.19 -49.83
CA ILE A 114 -15.68 9.75 -48.52
C ILE A 114 -16.73 8.88 -47.82
N GLU A 115 -17.75 8.39 -48.53
CA GLU A 115 -18.78 7.51 -47.97
C GLU A 115 -18.19 6.17 -47.48
N LYS A 116 -17.29 5.55 -48.26
CA LYS A 116 -16.51 4.38 -47.81
C LYS A 116 -15.67 4.68 -46.58
N GLN A 117 -15.04 5.85 -46.50
CA GLN A 117 -14.29 6.28 -45.33
C GLN A 117 -15.20 6.44 -44.11
N ILE A 118 -16.37 7.07 -44.24
CA ILE A 118 -17.36 7.23 -43.17
C ILE A 118 -17.83 5.87 -42.64
N VAL A 119 -18.18 4.93 -43.52
CA VAL A 119 -18.57 3.56 -43.10
C VAL A 119 -17.44 2.87 -42.34
N THR A 120 -16.21 2.94 -42.86
CA THR A 120 -15.02 2.38 -42.19
C THR A 120 -14.76 3.04 -40.83
N LEU A 121 -14.94 4.36 -40.73
CA LEU A 121 -14.73 5.11 -39.49
C LEU A 121 -15.79 4.77 -38.44
N ASN A 122 -17.07 4.71 -38.83
CA ASN A 122 -18.17 4.31 -37.96
C ASN A 122 -18.00 2.87 -37.44
N GLN A 123 -17.52 1.96 -38.29
CA GLN A 123 -17.20 0.60 -37.86
C GLN A 123 -16.06 0.58 -36.84
N LYS A 124 -14.97 1.32 -37.09
CA LYS A 124 -13.87 1.49 -36.13
C LYS A 124 -14.31 2.13 -34.81
N VAL A 125 -15.21 3.12 -34.83
CA VAL A 125 -15.79 3.73 -33.63
C VAL A 125 -16.64 2.72 -32.86
N GLY A 126 -17.50 1.96 -33.53
CA GLY A 126 -18.31 0.92 -32.90
C GLY A 126 -17.47 -0.20 -32.26
N ASP A 127 -16.38 -0.61 -32.90
CA ASP A 127 -15.47 -1.62 -32.34
C ASP A 127 -14.58 -1.04 -31.23
N ALA A 128 -14.15 0.22 -31.34
CA ALA A 128 -13.49 0.95 -30.26
C ALA A 128 -14.40 1.06 -29.02
N GLU A 129 -15.67 1.45 -29.17
CA GLU A 129 -16.64 1.49 -28.07
C GLU A 129 -16.84 0.13 -27.41
N LYS A 130 -17.02 -0.96 -28.19
CA LYS A 130 -17.13 -2.32 -27.65
C LYS A 130 -15.89 -2.69 -26.84
N SER A 131 -14.69 -2.39 -27.37
CA SER A 131 -13.42 -2.66 -26.69
C SER A 131 -13.29 -1.86 -25.39
N ALA A 132 -13.70 -0.58 -25.39
CA ALA A 132 -13.67 0.30 -24.22
C ALA A 132 -14.64 -0.19 -23.13
N ARG A 133 -15.87 -0.58 -23.50
CA ARG A 133 -16.84 -1.19 -22.57
C ARG A 133 -16.31 -2.50 -21.99
N ALA A 134 -15.69 -3.36 -22.81
CA ALA A 134 -15.06 -4.60 -22.34
C ALA A 134 -13.86 -4.35 -21.43
N ALA A 135 -13.04 -3.33 -21.69
CA ALA A 135 -11.94 -2.92 -20.83
C ALA A 135 -12.45 -2.37 -19.48
N MET A 136 -13.49 -1.52 -19.50
CA MET A 136 -14.12 -0.98 -18.30
C MET A 136 -14.72 -2.08 -17.41
N LEU A 137 -15.40 -3.06 -17.99
CA LEU A 137 -15.93 -4.21 -17.25
C LEU A 137 -14.81 -5.08 -16.64
N ARG A 138 -13.69 -5.28 -17.34
CA ARG A 138 -12.52 -5.97 -16.78
C ARG A 138 -11.88 -5.19 -15.63
N ALA A 139 -11.75 -3.87 -15.77
CA ALA A 139 -11.24 -3.00 -14.71
C ALA A 139 -12.15 -3.04 -13.46
N GLN A 140 -13.48 -2.98 -13.64
CA GLN A 140 -14.45 -3.11 -12.54
C GLN A 140 -14.33 -4.46 -11.82
N ARG A 141 -14.22 -5.59 -12.55
CA ARG A 141 -13.97 -6.90 -11.96
C ARG A 141 -12.66 -6.95 -11.19
N ALA A 142 -11.56 -6.51 -11.80
CA ALA A 142 -10.25 -6.47 -11.15
C ALA A 142 -10.24 -5.61 -9.87
N THR A 143 -10.94 -4.47 -9.85
CA THR A 143 -11.07 -3.66 -8.62
C THR A 143 -11.94 -4.32 -7.54
N ALA A 144 -12.98 -5.05 -7.92
CA ALA A 144 -13.79 -5.82 -6.97
C ALA A 144 -13.00 -7.00 -6.39
N GLU A 145 -12.31 -7.75 -7.25
CA GLU A 145 -11.41 -8.85 -6.87
C GLU A 145 -10.28 -8.37 -5.95
N ALA A 146 -9.60 -7.26 -6.30
CA ALA A 146 -8.59 -6.64 -5.46
C ALA A 146 -9.13 -6.27 -4.07
N LYS A 147 -10.31 -5.62 -3.99
CA LYS A 147 -10.93 -5.28 -2.70
C LYS A 147 -11.29 -6.52 -1.87
N THR A 148 -11.69 -7.62 -2.49
CA THR A 148 -11.90 -8.89 -1.77
C THR A 148 -10.58 -9.55 -1.33
N ALA A 149 -9.53 -9.45 -2.14
CA ALA A 149 -8.19 -9.94 -1.77
C ALA A 149 -7.59 -9.14 -0.61
N GLU A 150 -7.78 -7.82 -0.59
CA GLU A 150 -7.38 -6.95 0.53
C GLU A 150 -8.11 -7.30 1.83
N SER A 151 -9.44 -7.51 1.78
CA SER A 151 -10.21 -7.84 2.99
C SER A 151 -9.87 -9.23 3.54
N THR A 152 -9.66 -10.22 2.67
CA THR A 152 -9.21 -11.56 3.07
C THR A 152 -7.78 -11.56 3.59
N LEU A 153 -6.86 -10.79 2.98
CA LEU A 153 -5.50 -10.61 3.49
C LEU A 153 -5.50 -9.97 4.87
N ALA A 154 -6.30 -8.92 5.10
CA ALA A 154 -6.43 -8.29 6.41
C ALA A 154 -6.96 -9.27 7.48
N GLY A 155 -7.97 -10.08 7.13
CA GLY A 155 -8.48 -11.14 8.00
C GLY A 155 -7.43 -12.19 8.37
N LEU A 156 -6.67 -12.68 7.37
CA LEU A 156 -5.58 -13.64 7.59
C LEU A 156 -4.42 -13.04 8.41
N GLN A 157 -4.08 -11.76 8.21
CA GLN A 157 -3.08 -11.06 9.01
C GLN A 157 -3.53 -10.94 10.48
N ALA A 158 -4.79 -10.59 10.74
CA ALA A 158 -5.35 -10.54 12.08
C ALA A 158 -5.36 -11.92 12.76
N GLN A 159 -5.74 -12.98 12.03
CA GLN A 159 -5.70 -14.36 12.54
C GLN A 159 -4.26 -14.80 12.87
N HIS A 160 -3.30 -14.52 12.01
CA HIS A 160 -1.89 -14.86 12.23
C HIS A 160 -1.29 -14.07 13.41
N TYR A 161 -1.63 -12.79 13.57
CA TYR A 161 -1.27 -12.01 14.77
C TYR A 161 -1.83 -12.66 16.04
N GLY A 162 -3.12 -13.03 16.04
CA GLY A 162 -3.76 -13.73 17.15
C GLY A 162 -3.05 -15.04 17.53
N LEU A 163 -2.68 -15.86 16.54
CA LEU A 163 -1.93 -17.11 16.77
C LEU A 163 -0.53 -16.85 17.36
N LYS A 164 0.19 -15.81 16.90
CA LYS A 164 1.49 -15.44 17.49
C LYS A 164 1.35 -14.94 18.93
N VAL A 165 0.30 -14.19 19.25
CA VAL A 165 -0.02 -13.83 20.65
C VAL A 165 -0.30 -15.08 21.48
N GLN A 166 -1.16 -16.00 21.03
CA GLN A 166 -1.44 -17.26 21.77
C GLN A 166 -0.17 -18.08 22.06
N SER A 167 0.74 -18.17 21.09
CA SER A 167 2.06 -18.81 21.24
C SER A 167 2.92 -18.10 22.30
N LEU A 168 3.04 -16.77 22.22
CA LEU A 168 3.78 -15.94 23.17
C LEU A 168 3.24 -16.06 24.61
N LEU A 169 1.93 -16.18 24.77
CA LEU A 169 1.26 -16.33 26.06
C LEU A 169 1.33 -17.76 26.65
N GLY A 170 1.95 -18.70 25.94
CA GLY A 170 2.15 -20.07 26.40
C GLY A 170 0.97 -21.02 26.16
N GLN A 171 0.00 -20.65 25.32
CA GLN A 171 -1.22 -21.45 25.10
C GLN A 171 -1.02 -22.61 24.12
N THR A 172 0.02 -22.57 23.29
CA THR A 172 0.33 -23.58 22.26
C THR A 172 1.75 -24.14 22.31
N ALA A 173 2.64 -23.52 23.10
CA ALA A 173 4.03 -23.93 23.32
C ALA A 173 4.49 -23.42 24.70
N LEU A 174 5.63 -23.91 25.20
CA LEU A 174 6.27 -23.30 26.37
C LEU A 174 6.69 -21.85 26.05
N PRO A 175 6.24 -20.84 26.82
CA PRO A 175 6.58 -19.45 26.54
C PRO A 175 8.09 -19.20 26.75
N SER A 176 8.65 -18.27 25.99
CA SER A 176 10.09 -17.89 26.03
C SER A 176 10.58 -17.59 27.44
N SER A 177 9.77 -16.92 28.25
CA SER A 177 10.04 -16.61 29.66
C SER A 177 10.31 -17.86 30.49
N MET A 178 9.50 -18.92 30.33
CA MET A 178 9.72 -20.21 31.00
C MET A 178 11.00 -20.89 30.50
N ILE A 179 11.33 -20.80 29.21
CA ILE A 179 12.60 -21.32 28.69
C ILE A 179 13.80 -20.58 29.32
N HIS A 180 13.71 -19.26 29.53
CA HIS A 180 14.74 -18.50 30.24
C HIS A 180 14.87 -18.88 31.72
N VAL A 181 13.75 -19.16 32.40
CA VAL A 181 13.76 -19.68 33.78
C VAL A 181 14.39 -21.09 33.83
N LEU A 182 14.01 -21.98 32.92
CA LEU A 182 14.52 -23.36 32.86
C LEU A 182 15.99 -23.48 32.43
N ASN A 183 16.49 -22.54 31.63
CA ASN A 183 17.89 -22.51 31.21
C ASN A 183 18.84 -21.97 32.30
N ARG A 184 18.33 -21.37 33.38
CA ARG A 184 19.16 -21.03 34.55
C ARG A 184 19.47 -22.33 35.30
N SER A 185 20.76 -22.59 35.53
CA SER A 185 21.26 -23.89 35.98
C SER A 185 20.78 -24.26 37.39
N ALA A 186 20.82 -25.56 37.73
CA ALA A 186 20.37 -26.06 39.03
C ALA A 186 21.08 -25.40 40.26
N SER A 187 22.27 -24.82 40.08
CA SER A 187 22.96 -24.04 41.12
C SER A 187 22.34 -22.67 41.40
N THR A 188 21.42 -22.22 40.56
CA THR A 188 20.63 -20.98 40.70
C THR A 188 19.20 -21.20 41.17
N LEU A 189 18.77 -22.45 41.37
CA LEU A 189 17.50 -22.75 42.02
C LEU A 189 17.59 -22.41 43.52
N PRO A 190 16.53 -21.88 44.15
CA PRO A 190 16.57 -21.34 45.52
C PRO A 190 16.86 -22.38 46.61
N PHE A 191 16.65 -23.68 46.33
CA PHE A 191 16.75 -24.82 47.26
C PHE A 191 18.15 -25.08 47.87
N VAL A 192 19.14 -24.24 47.59
CA VAL A 192 20.52 -24.43 48.08
C VAL A 192 21.17 -23.09 48.48
N VAL A 193 20.39 -22.05 48.80
CA VAL A 193 20.96 -20.76 49.24
C VAL A 193 21.54 -20.85 50.65
N PHE A 194 20.71 -21.23 51.61
CA PHE A 194 21.03 -21.19 53.04
C PHE A 194 21.93 -22.36 53.42
N LYS A 195 23.19 -22.06 53.77
CA LYS A 195 24.21 -23.04 54.16
C LYS A 195 25.11 -22.46 55.25
N ASP A 196 25.29 -23.22 56.31
CA ASP A 196 26.03 -22.87 57.52
C ASP A 196 27.46 -22.38 57.18
N GLU A 197 28.20 -23.15 56.36
CA GLU A 197 29.55 -22.82 55.85
C GLU A 197 29.64 -21.50 55.05
N LYS A 198 28.52 -21.01 54.53
CA LYS A 198 28.44 -19.85 53.63
C LYS A 198 27.54 -18.75 54.18
N ALA A 199 27.27 -18.75 55.49
CA ALA A 199 26.49 -17.70 56.16
C ALA A 199 27.03 -16.28 55.88
N GLY A 200 28.34 -16.13 55.68
CA GLY A 200 29.01 -14.88 55.29
C GLY A 200 28.65 -14.31 53.91
N SER A 201 28.05 -15.08 53.02
CA SER A 201 27.83 -14.71 51.60
C SER A 201 26.38 -14.89 51.12
N ILE A 202 25.43 -15.05 52.04
CA ILE A 202 24.01 -15.24 51.72
C ILE A 202 23.44 -14.02 50.98
N ALA A 203 23.78 -12.80 51.38
CA ALA A 203 23.28 -11.58 50.72
C ALA A 203 23.71 -11.54 49.25
N GLN A 204 25.00 -11.74 48.98
CA GLN A 204 25.54 -11.82 47.63
C GLN A 204 24.92 -12.96 46.82
N LYS A 205 24.68 -14.12 47.46
CA LYS A 205 24.07 -15.26 46.78
C LYS A 205 22.62 -14.96 46.40
N LEU A 206 21.79 -14.48 47.34
CA LEU A 206 20.41 -14.08 47.10
C LEU A 206 20.32 -13.04 45.97
N GLN A 207 21.17 -12.00 46.01
CA GLN A 207 21.26 -10.99 44.97
C GLN A 207 21.65 -11.58 43.60
N SER A 208 22.55 -12.57 43.55
CA SER A 208 22.89 -13.26 42.28
C SER A 208 21.78 -14.13 41.70
N LEU A 209 20.77 -14.48 42.51
CA LEU A 209 19.57 -15.18 42.08
C LEU A 209 18.44 -14.23 41.68
N GLU A 210 18.57 -12.93 41.95
CA GLU A 210 17.56 -11.94 41.61
C GLU A 210 17.23 -12.01 40.10
N LEU A 211 15.94 -12.05 39.81
CA LEU A 211 15.38 -12.06 38.47
C LEU A 211 14.11 -11.24 38.49
N GLN A 212 14.20 -10.04 37.96
CA GLN A 212 13.06 -9.15 37.82
C GLN A 212 12.17 -9.61 36.65
N PRO A 213 10.83 -9.62 36.78
CA PRO A 213 9.94 -9.91 35.66
C PRO A 213 10.22 -9.01 34.44
N LEU A 214 10.56 -7.74 34.69
CA LEU A 214 10.99 -6.79 33.66
C LEU A 214 12.19 -7.27 32.82
N ASP A 215 13.14 -8.03 33.39
CA ASP A 215 14.31 -8.52 32.64
C ASP A 215 13.95 -9.74 31.78
N LEU A 216 13.03 -10.59 32.22
CA LEU A 216 12.41 -11.63 31.38
C LEU A 216 11.63 -11.02 30.21
N ALA A 217 10.94 -9.90 30.46
CA ALA A 217 10.25 -9.15 29.43
C ALA A 217 11.24 -8.56 28.39
N LYS A 218 12.30 -7.88 28.84
CA LYS A 218 13.37 -7.38 27.94
C LYS A 218 13.98 -8.48 27.07
N SER A 219 14.28 -9.65 27.65
CA SER A 219 14.81 -10.81 26.92
C SER A 219 13.82 -11.30 25.84
N THR A 220 12.53 -11.36 26.18
CA THR A 220 11.47 -11.75 25.23
C THR A 220 11.31 -10.70 24.11
N LEU A 221 11.35 -9.41 24.44
CA LEU A 221 11.34 -8.33 23.45
C LEU A 221 12.53 -8.44 22.48
N SER A 222 13.74 -8.71 22.99
CA SER A 222 14.93 -8.92 22.15
C SER A 222 14.74 -10.09 21.17
N GLN A 223 14.13 -11.19 21.61
CA GLN A 223 13.81 -12.32 20.72
C GLN A 223 12.77 -11.97 19.66
N LEU A 224 11.71 -11.21 20.02
CA LEU A 224 10.70 -10.76 19.06
C LEU A 224 11.31 -9.82 18.00
N GLN A 225 12.19 -8.91 18.40
CA GLN A 225 12.94 -8.03 17.50
C GLN A 225 13.91 -8.80 16.60
N GLU A 226 14.59 -9.83 17.14
CA GLU A 226 15.46 -10.72 16.36
C GLU A 226 14.65 -11.53 15.33
N GLN A 227 13.48 -12.04 15.68
CA GLN A 227 12.58 -12.74 14.75
C GLN A 227 12.09 -11.80 13.64
N ALA A 228 11.65 -10.59 13.99
CA ALA A 228 11.21 -9.58 13.03
C ALA A 228 12.31 -9.18 12.03
N SER A 229 13.56 -9.04 12.49
CA SER A 229 14.70 -8.71 11.61
C SER A 229 15.12 -9.89 10.72
N LYS A 230 15.22 -11.10 11.27
CA LYS A 230 15.50 -12.34 10.51
C LYS A 230 14.46 -12.62 9.42
N GLN A 231 13.18 -12.35 9.71
CA GLN A 231 12.08 -12.57 8.76
C GLN A 231 11.75 -11.33 7.91
N SER A 232 12.57 -10.29 7.89
CA SER A 232 12.31 -8.99 7.23
C SER A 232 11.84 -9.01 5.76
N ARG A 233 12.08 -10.10 5.02
CA ARG A 233 11.60 -10.29 3.62
C ARG A 233 10.37 -11.19 3.50
N ALA A 234 9.90 -11.81 4.58
CA ALA A 234 8.73 -12.67 4.59
C ALA A 234 7.44 -11.86 4.82
N PRO A 235 6.26 -12.34 4.36
CA PRO A 235 4.97 -11.69 4.64
C PRO A 235 4.64 -11.54 6.13
N SER A 236 5.30 -12.32 7.00
CA SER A 236 5.19 -12.24 8.46
C SER A 236 5.91 -11.04 9.09
N ALA A 237 6.88 -10.42 8.41
CA ALA A 237 7.75 -9.39 8.98
C ALA A 237 6.98 -8.23 9.65
N ALA A 238 5.91 -7.77 9.00
CA ALA A 238 5.07 -6.69 9.52
C ALA A 238 4.31 -7.08 10.79
N ILE A 239 3.88 -8.34 10.89
CA ILE A 239 3.18 -8.90 12.06
C ILE A 239 4.15 -9.06 13.23
N ASP A 240 5.38 -9.50 12.96
CA ASP A 240 6.42 -9.64 13.99
C ASP A 240 6.91 -8.28 14.51
N ALA A 241 7.10 -7.30 13.63
CA ALA A 241 7.39 -5.93 14.02
C ALA A 241 6.24 -5.28 14.82
N LEU A 242 4.97 -5.57 14.46
CA LEU A 242 3.80 -5.12 15.21
C LEU A 242 3.74 -5.77 16.61
N LEU A 243 4.00 -7.08 16.70
CA LEU A 243 4.02 -7.80 17.97
C LEU A 243 5.12 -7.28 18.90
N ALA A 244 6.33 -7.07 18.39
CA ALA A 244 7.44 -6.50 19.16
C ALA A 244 7.10 -5.09 19.69
N ARG A 245 6.51 -4.21 18.87
CA ARG A 245 6.09 -2.86 19.28
C ARG A 245 4.98 -2.87 20.32
N ASN A 246 3.98 -3.73 20.15
CA ASN A 246 2.88 -3.84 21.11
C ASN A 246 3.38 -4.40 22.45
N TYR A 247 4.33 -5.34 22.42
CA TYR A 247 4.99 -5.87 23.61
C TYR A 247 5.85 -4.80 24.31
N GLU A 248 6.64 -4.02 23.57
CA GLU A 248 7.41 -2.88 24.10
C GLU A 248 6.51 -1.82 24.75
N LYS A 249 5.40 -1.46 24.11
CA LYS A 249 4.38 -0.55 24.67
C LYS A 249 3.79 -1.12 25.96
N GLY A 250 3.42 -2.39 25.96
CA GLY A 250 2.88 -3.08 27.12
C GLY A 250 3.86 -3.18 28.30
N MET A 251 5.16 -3.36 28.03
CA MET A 251 6.19 -3.31 29.07
C MET A 251 6.24 -1.96 29.77
N ILE A 252 6.08 -0.86 29.03
CA ILE A 252 6.06 0.49 29.59
C ILE A 252 4.78 0.69 30.40
N GLU A 253 3.62 0.35 29.85
CA GLU A 253 2.30 0.51 30.49
C GLU A 253 2.18 -0.30 31.79
N HIS A 254 2.73 -1.53 31.83
CA HIS A 254 2.68 -2.43 32.98
C HIS A 254 3.98 -2.46 33.81
N THR A 255 4.83 -1.43 33.72
CA THR A 255 6.14 -1.38 34.41
C THR A 255 6.04 -1.68 35.91
N GLN A 256 4.99 -1.20 36.58
CA GLN A 256 4.78 -1.39 38.02
C GLN A 256 4.51 -2.86 38.38
N ASP A 257 3.72 -3.58 37.57
CA ASP A 257 3.45 -5.01 37.75
C ASP A 257 4.65 -5.89 37.39
N LEU A 258 5.61 -5.36 36.62
CA LEU A 258 6.82 -6.04 36.18
C LEU A 258 8.04 -5.78 37.08
N THR A 259 7.92 -4.91 38.08
CA THR A 259 9.00 -4.52 38.99
C THR A 259 8.74 -5.08 40.38
N CYS A 260 9.64 -5.93 40.85
CA CYS A 260 9.62 -6.51 42.18
C CYS A 260 10.41 -5.67 43.18
N PRO A 261 9.93 -5.52 44.44
CA PRO A 261 10.68 -4.85 45.49
C PRO A 261 11.96 -5.63 45.80
N THR A 262 13.10 -4.93 45.84
CA THR A 262 14.39 -5.54 46.21
C THR A 262 14.37 -5.95 47.69
N PRO A 263 14.55 -7.24 48.03
CA PRO A 263 14.58 -7.69 49.43
C PRO A 263 15.77 -7.11 50.19
N ALA A 264 15.63 -6.97 51.52
CA ALA A 264 16.69 -6.50 52.39
C ALA A 264 17.76 -7.59 52.63
N TYR A 265 18.57 -7.90 51.61
CA TYR A 265 19.52 -9.02 51.59
C TYR A 265 20.48 -9.06 52.79
N ALA A 266 20.87 -7.88 53.32
CA ALA A 266 21.71 -7.76 54.49
C ALA A 266 21.04 -8.31 55.75
N ASP A 267 19.75 -8.06 55.94
CA ASP A 267 18.97 -8.52 57.09
C ASP A 267 18.80 -10.05 57.05
N TRP A 268 18.53 -10.61 55.87
CA TRP A 268 18.47 -12.06 55.64
C TRP A 268 19.80 -12.75 55.97
N GLN A 269 20.91 -12.14 55.57
CA GLN A 269 22.25 -12.63 55.93
C GLN A 269 22.52 -12.52 57.44
N SER A 270 22.20 -11.37 58.05
CA SER A 270 22.42 -11.14 59.48
C SER A 270 21.60 -12.10 60.34
N ALA A 271 20.31 -12.26 60.06
CA ALA A 271 19.42 -13.18 60.76
C ALA A 271 19.90 -14.64 60.66
N PHE A 272 20.32 -15.10 59.47
CA PHE A 272 20.85 -16.45 59.30
C PHE A 272 22.18 -16.65 60.06
N GLN A 273 23.09 -15.67 60.02
CA GLN A 273 24.33 -15.71 60.81
C GLN A 273 24.04 -15.78 62.31
N SER A 274 23.08 -15.00 62.80
CA SER A 274 22.64 -15.04 64.21
C SER A 274 22.03 -16.40 64.57
N ALA A 275 21.25 -17.02 63.68
CA ALA A 275 20.70 -18.37 63.90
C ALA A 275 21.80 -19.45 63.93
N VAL A 276 22.81 -19.36 63.05
CA VAL A 276 23.99 -20.24 63.08
C VAL A 276 24.78 -20.05 64.38
N GLN A 277 25.01 -18.82 64.84
CA GLN A 277 25.72 -18.53 66.09
C GLN A 277 24.93 -18.99 67.33
N ALA A 278 23.60 -18.84 67.33
CA ALA A 278 22.72 -19.31 68.40
C ALA A 278 22.58 -20.85 68.45
N SER A 279 23.03 -21.57 67.42
CA SER A 279 22.89 -23.03 67.34
C SER A 279 23.56 -23.77 68.51
N GLU A 280 24.72 -23.30 69.00
CA GLU A 280 25.47 -23.98 70.08
C GLU A 280 24.70 -24.04 71.41
N GLY A 281 23.86 -23.04 71.70
CA GLY A 281 22.97 -23.07 72.86
C GLY A 281 21.92 -24.16 72.70
N ASN A 282 21.13 -24.05 71.64
CA ASN A 282 20.03 -24.97 71.33
C ASN A 282 20.50 -26.44 71.20
N ILE A 283 21.64 -26.69 70.55
CA ILE A 283 22.22 -28.03 70.40
C ILE A 283 22.62 -28.62 71.76
N ARG A 284 23.28 -27.84 72.64
CA ARG A 284 23.63 -28.29 74.00
C ARG A 284 22.39 -28.64 74.83
N ASP A 285 21.32 -27.87 74.70
CA ASP A 285 20.07 -28.14 75.40
C ASP A 285 19.38 -29.40 74.86
N CYS A 286 19.33 -29.61 73.55
CA CYS A 286 18.86 -30.87 72.95
C CYS A 286 19.68 -32.10 73.37
N VAL A 287 21.01 -31.98 73.52
CA VAL A 287 21.85 -33.06 74.05
C VAL A 287 21.52 -33.35 75.52
N ARG A 288 21.26 -32.30 76.31
CA ARG A 288 20.83 -32.42 77.72
C ARG A 288 19.47 -33.08 77.85
N GLU A 289 18.50 -32.69 77.03
CA GLU A 289 17.18 -33.33 76.92
C GLU A 289 17.32 -34.80 76.51
N SER A 290 18.13 -35.11 75.49
CA SER A 290 18.39 -36.49 75.04
C SER A 290 18.97 -37.38 76.15
N TRP A 291 19.87 -36.83 76.97
CA TRP A 291 20.37 -37.51 78.17
C TRP A 291 19.29 -37.70 79.23
N ALA A 292 18.47 -36.68 79.53
CA ALA A 292 17.38 -36.77 80.50
C ALA A 292 16.34 -37.83 80.09
N ASP A 293 15.91 -37.82 78.82
CA ASP A 293 15.00 -38.79 78.24
C ASP A 293 15.57 -40.22 78.30
N ARG A 294 16.90 -40.38 78.20
CA ARG A 294 17.54 -41.69 78.34
C ARG A 294 17.65 -42.15 79.78
N VAL A 295 18.10 -41.29 80.69
CA VAL A 295 18.15 -41.58 82.14
C VAL A 295 16.77 -42.01 82.65
N ALA A 296 15.71 -41.34 82.21
CA ALA A 296 14.32 -41.69 82.56
C ALA A 296 13.88 -43.05 81.98
N ARG A 297 14.21 -43.35 80.71
CA ARG A 297 13.85 -44.63 80.06
C ARG A 297 14.60 -45.84 80.62
N GLU A 298 15.87 -45.66 80.97
CA GLU A 298 16.76 -46.75 81.41
C GLU A 298 16.78 -46.89 82.96
N GLY A 299 16.10 -45.99 83.68
CA GLY A 299 15.97 -46.03 85.15
C GLY A 299 17.28 -45.76 85.91
N TRP A 300 18.25 -45.08 85.30
CA TRP A 300 19.60 -44.93 85.87
C TRP A 300 19.63 -44.06 87.12
N SER A 301 20.34 -44.54 88.15
CA SER A 301 20.63 -43.76 89.35
C SER A 301 21.77 -42.75 89.13
N PRO A 302 21.93 -41.73 90.00
CA PRO A 302 23.09 -40.83 89.96
C PRO A 302 24.44 -41.54 90.08
N SER A 303 24.47 -42.75 90.67
CA SER A 303 25.65 -43.63 90.73
C SER A 303 26.01 -44.19 89.35
N ASP A 304 25.01 -44.67 88.61
CA ASP A 304 25.19 -45.31 87.31
C ASP A 304 25.68 -44.29 86.29
N ILE A 305 25.11 -43.08 86.29
CA ILE A 305 25.55 -41.95 85.46
C ILE A 305 27.03 -41.62 85.72
N ARG A 306 27.46 -41.50 86.99
CA ARG A 306 28.87 -41.22 87.35
C ARG A 306 29.84 -42.33 86.97
N ASN A 307 29.36 -43.57 86.87
CA ASN A 307 30.17 -44.70 86.41
C ASN A 307 30.25 -44.73 84.87
N LEU A 308 29.12 -44.55 84.18
CA LEU A 308 29.03 -44.48 82.73
C LEU A 308 29.88 -43.34 82.15
N GLN A 309 29.88 -42.16 82.77
CA GLN A 309 30.70 -41.00 82.39
C GLN A 309 32.21 -41.27 82.30
N LYS A 310 32.72 -42.33 82.96
CA LYS A 310 34.13 -42.73 82.90
C LYS A 310 34.45 -43.68 81.74
N THR A 311 33.43 -44.16 81.03
CA THR A 311 33.56 -45.13 79.93
C THR A 311 33.56 -44.44 78.57
N ASP A 312 34.18 -45.04 77.57
CA ASP A 312 34.13 -44.53 76.20
C ASP A 312 32.73 -44.62 75.58
N SER A 313 31.85 -45.48 76.12
CA SER A 313 30.44 -45.57 75.70
C SER A 313 29.68 -44.25 75.94
N TRP A 314 30.00 -43.53 77.03
CA TRP A 314 29.43 -42.21 77.29
C TRP A 314 29.81 -41.22 76.20
N LYS A 315 31.10 -41.14 75.84
CA LYS A 315 31.58 -40.26 74.76
C LYS A 315 30.94 -40.61 73.41
N GLN A 316 30.73 -41.90 73.12
CA GLN A 316 30.03 -42.34 71.91
C GLN A 316 28.56 -41.89 71.90
N PHE A 317 27.83 -42.03 73.00
CA PHE A 317 26.46 -41.54 73.10
C PHE A 317 26.36 -40.01 73.06
N GLU A 318 27.26 -39.30 73.74
CA GLU A 318 27.33 -37.83 73.70
C GLU A 318 27.63 -37.32 72.29
N SER A 319 28.57 -37.95 71.58
CA SER A 319 28.85 -37.67 70.16
C SER A 319 27.64 -37.97 69.26
N SER A 320 26.94 -39.09 69.49
CA SER A 320 25.74 -39.47 68.73
C SER A 320 24.59 -38.49 68.94
N PHE A 321 24.32 -38.08 70.19
CA PHE A 321 23.31 -37.06 70.50
C PHE A 321 23.68 -35.71 69.90
N ASN A 322 24.95 -35.29 70.02
CA ASN A 322 25.41 -34.02 69.43
C ASN A 322 25.26 -34.02 67.91
N ALA A 323 25.64 -35.10 67.22
CA ALA A 323 25.46 -35.25 65.77
C ALA A 323 23.98 -35.21 65.37
N SER A 324 23.10 -35.89 66.12
CA SER A 324 21.65 -35.90 65.88
C SER A 324 21.03 -34.52 66.09
N CYS A 325 21.31 -33.87 67.23
CA CYS A 325 20.83 -32.53 67.56
C CYS A 325 21.33 -31.48 66.55
N LYS A 326 22.60 -31.54 66.15
CA LYS A 326 23.17 -30.65 65.12
C LYS A 326 22.49 -30.84 63.76
N LEU A 327 22.33 -32.07 63.30
CA LEU A 327 21.65 -32.36 62.03
C LEU A 327 20.19 -31.88 62.06
N SER A 328 19.48 -32.14 63.17
CA SER A 328 18.11 -31.71 63.42
C SER A 328 17.97 -30.18 63.37
N TYR A 329 18.87 -29.45 64.05
CA TYR A 329 18.87 -28.00 64.10
C TYR A 329 19.21 -27.38 62.74
N SER A 330 20.31 -27.79 62.10
CA SER A 330 20.71 -27.26 60.79
C SER A 330 19.66 -27.55 59.71
N TYR A 331 18.96 -28.69 59.77
CA TYR A 331 17.83 -28.95 58.87
C TYR A 331 16.67 -27.98 59.10
N LEU A 332 16.16 -27.88 60.34
CA LEU A 332 15.03 -27.01 60.67
C LEU A 332 15.32 -25.53 60.38
N MET A 333 16.50 -25.05 60.77
CA MET A 333 16.96 -23.69 60.48
C MET A 333 16.97 -23.43 58.97
N ARG A 334 17.57 -24.31 58.17
CA ARG A 334 17.64 -24.13 56.72
C ARG A 334 16.26 -24.15 56.08
N THR A 335 15.39 -25.11 56.43
CA THR A 335 14.03 -25.19 55.88
C THR A 335 13.19 -23.97 56.27
N ALA A 336 13.27 -23.49 57.52
CA ALA A 336 12.53 -22.28 57.93
C ALA A 336 12.94 -21.03 57.13
N PHE A 337 14.25 -20.86 56.85
CA PHE A 337 14.73 -19.76 56.01
C PHE A 337 14.38 -19.97 54.52
N GLU A 338 14.46 -21.20 54.00
CA GLU A 338 14.08 -21.54 52.62
C GLU A 338 12.58 -21.31 52.38
N ASP A 339 11.71 -21.70 53.32
CA ASP A 339 10.25 -21.49 53.26
C ASP A 339 9.86 -20.01 53.42
N ALA A 340 10.50 -19.29 54.35
CA ALA A 340 10.29 -17.85 54.51
C ALA A 340 10.73 -17.08 53.26
N TRP A 341 11.87 -17.44 52.67
CA TRP A 341 12.34 -16.83 51.42
C TRP A 341 11.39 -17.11 50.26
N LYS A 342 10.89 -18.35 50.14
CA LYS A 342 9.91 -18.72 49.12
C LYS A 342 8.63 -17.87 49.21
N LYS A 343 8.13 -17.61 50.43
CA LYS A 343 6.98 -16.71 50.65
C LYS A 343 7.30 -15.25 50.30
N ALA A 344 8.52 -14.78 50.61
CA ALA A 344 8.96 -13.43 50.26
C ALA A 344 8.99 -13.18 48.73
N ASP A 345 9.37 -14.20 47.97
CA ASP A 345 9.53 -14.16 46.51
C ASP A 345 8.29 -14.67 45.75
N GLU A 346 7.25 -15.17 46.43
CA GLU A 346 6.05 -15.79 45.82
C GLU A 346 5.31 -14.84 44.86
N ALA A 347 5.04 -13.61 45.31
CA ALA A 347 4.41 -12.58 44.47
C ALA A 347 5.27 -12.21 43.24
N CYS A 348 6.59 -12.38 43.33
CA CYS A 348 7.52 -12.15 42.23
C CYS A 348 7.60 -13.35 41.28
N ASP A 349 7.54 -14.57 41.81
CA ASP A 349 7.53 -15.79 41.00
C ASP A 349 6.27 -15.88 40.14
N GLU A 350 5.11 -15.55 40.70
CA GLU A 350 3.86 -15.41 39.94
C GLU A 350 4.01 -14.43 38.76
N ARG A 351 4.61 -13.25 39.00
CA ARG A 351 4.86 -12.24 37.96
C ARG A 351 5.89 -12.70 36.92
N ARG A 352 6.91 -13.47 37.31
CA ARG A 352 7.87 -14.10 36.38
C ARG A 352 7.19 -15.15 35.50
N MET A 353 6.31 -15.98 36.05
CA MET A 353 5.54 -16.98 35.30
C MET A 353 4.59 -16.33 34.29
N TYR A 354 3.91 -15.27 34.70
CA TYR A 354 2.89 -14.58 33.88
C TYR A 354 3.39 -13.34 33.11
N VAL A 355 4.71 -13.11 33.05
CA VAL A 355 5.33 -11.91 32.46
C VAL A 355 4.77 -11.53 31.08
N ASN A 356 4.60 -12.49 30.17
CA ASN A 356 4.08 -12.22 28.82
C ASN A 356 2.59 -11.84 28.82
N GLN A 357 1.81 -12.36 29.77
CA GLN A 357 0.39 -12.01 29.93
C GLN A 357 0.25 -10.62 30.57
N LEU A 358 1.14 -10.26 31.51
CA LEU A 358 1.20 -8.94 32.13
C LEU A 358 1.52 -7.88 31.09
N VAL A 359 2.61 -8.08 30.33
CA VAL A 359 3.01 -7.18 29.24
C VAL A 359 1.89 -7.01 28.20
N MET A 360 1.22 -8.09 27.79
CA MET A 360 0.18 -8.01 26.76
C MET A 360 -1.18 -7.52 27.28
N GLY A 361 -1.30 -7.16 28.57
CA GLY A 361 -2.54 -6.67 29.19
C GLY A 361 -3.68 -7.70 29.15
N THR A 362 -3.39 -9.00 29.04
CA THR A 362 -4.43 -10.03 28.89
C THR A 362 -5.14 -10.26 30.23
N PRO A 363 -6.49 -10.37 30.24
CA PRO A 363 -7.25 -10.49 31.49
C PRO A 363 -6.97 -11.81 32.19
N PHE A 364 -6.50 -11.72 33.44
CA PHE A 364 -6.25 -12.85 34.32
C PHE A 364 -7.54 -13.39 34.95
N LYS A 365 -7.63 -14.71 35.12
CA LYS A 365 -8.66 -15.33 35.97
C LYS A 365 -8.29 -15.31 37.46
N LEU A 366 -7.01 -15.14 37.78
CA LEU A 366 -6.49 -15.04 39.15
C LEU A 366 -6.13 -13.58 39.44
N ARG A 367 -6.40 -13.13 40.67
CA ARG A 367 -5.87 -11.87 41.18
C ARG A 367 -4.43 -12.11 41.61
N LEU A 368 -3.49 -11.33 41.07
CA LEU A 368 -2.09 -11.40 41.44
C LEU A 368 -1.91 -11.24 42.95
N THR A 369 -0.98 -12.00 43.52
CA THR A 369 -0.56 -11.88 44.90
C THR A 369 0.01 -10.47 45.16
N GLU A 370 -0.41 -9.86 46.25
CA GLU A 370 0.08 -8.55 46.66
C GLU A 370 1.51 -8.65 47.21
N PHE A 371 2.31 -7.61 47.02
CA PHE A 371 3.68 -7.58 47.55
C PHE A 371 3.65 -7.50 49.08
N THR A 372 4.02 -8.58 49.75
CA THR A 372 4.15 -8.63 51.21
C THR A 372 5.61 -8.44 51.62
N VAL A 373 5.85 -7.58 52.62
CA VAL A 373 7.18 -7.45 53.22
C VAL A 373 7.38 -8.62 54.18
N VAL A 374 8.06 -9.67 53.71
CA VAL A 374 8.41 -10.83 54.52
C VAL A 374 9.81 -10.64 55.10
N THR A 375 9.91 -10.65 56.43
CA THR A 375 11.17 -10.60 57.17
C THR A 375 11.78 -12.01 57.32
N PRO A 376 13.11 -12.13 57.45
CA PRO A 376 13.74 -13.41 57.78
C PRO A 376 13.27 -13.94 59.15
N PRO A 377 13.27 -15.27 59.37
CA PRO A 377 13.02 -15.85 60.69
C PRO A 377 14.01 -15.34 61.74
N SER A 378 13.52 -15.05 62.95
CA SER A 378 14.37 -14.67 64.07
C SER A 378 15.04 -15.90 64.72
N THR A 379 16.06 -15.66 65.54
CA THR A 379 16.70 -16.73 66.34
C THR A 379 15.72 -17.39 67.31
N GLU A 380 14.73 -16.65 67.80
CA GLU A 380 13.68 -17.14 68.68
C GLU A 380 12.68 -18.04 67.92
N ASP A 381 12.31 -17.69 66.69
CA ASP A 381 11.46 -18.54 65.84
C ASP A 381 12.10 -19.91 65.60
N ILE A 382 13.40 -19.92 65.24
CA ILE A 382 14.15 -21.17 65.04
C ILE A 382 14.25 -21.97 66.35
N ALA A 383 14.52 -21.31 67.47
CA ALA A 383 14.58 -21.98 68.78
C ALA A 383 13.22 -22.56 69.20
N ASN A 384 12.11 -21.87 68.93
CA ASN A 384 10.75 -22.35 69.19
C ASN A 384 10.40 -23.55 68.30
N LEU A 385 10.68 -23.48 66.99
CA LEU A 385 10.50 -24.63 66.07
C LEU A 385 11.31 -25.85 66.52
N PHE A 386 12.54 -25.64 66.99
CA PHE A 386 13.41 -26.71 67.47
C PHE A 386 12.91 -27.33 68.79
N ARG A 387 12.49 -26.51 69.76
CA ARG A 387 11.90 -26.99 71.03
C ARG A 387 10.58 -27.72 70.82
N ASN A 388 9.69 -27.17 69.99
CA ASN A 388 8.36 -27.76 69.74
C ASN A 388 8.44 -29.11 69.01
N ARG A 389 9.53 -29.40 68.29
CA ARG A 389 9.81 -30.73 67.74
C ARG A 389 10.13 -31.78 68.83
N ASN A 390 10.76 -31.36 69.92
CA ASN A 390 11.12 -32.25 71.05
C ASN A 390 9.95 -32.42 72.04
N ALA A 391 9.08 -31.41 72.13
CA ALA A 391 7.83 -31.48 72.87
C ALA A 391 6.83 -32.45 72.19
N LYS A 392 6.88 -33.73 72.57
CA LYS A 392 5.90 -34.75 72.17
C LYS A 392 4.48 -34.25 72.41
N GLU A 393 3.69 -34.09 71.35
CA GLU A 393 2.26 -34.40 71.46
C GLU A 393 2.13 -35.86 71.90
N PRO A 394 1.33 -36.19 72.92
CA PRO A 394 1.07 -37.57 73.27
C PRO A 394 0.35 -38.24 72.08
N ALA A 395 0.91 -39.32 71.56
CA ALA A 395 0.27 -40.09 70.50
C ALA A 395 -1.17 -40.46 70.92
N PRO A 396 -2.18 -40.26 70.05
CA PRO A 396 -3.54 -40.65 70.38
C PRO A 396 -3.56 -42.16 70.66
N GLN A 397 -4.11 -42.53 71.82
CA GLN A 397 -4.30 -43.92 72.19
C GLN A 397 -5.30 -44.56 71.21
N LEU A 398 -4.88 -45.66 70.59
CA LEU A 398 -5.65 -46.54 69.72
C LEU A 398 -5.77 -47.91 70.39
#